data_AF-A0A6A5E3Z7-F1
#
_entry.id   AF-A0A6A5E3Z7-F1
#
_cell.length_a   1.000
_cell.length_b   1.000
_cell.length_c   1.000
_cell.angle_alpha   90.00
_cell.angle_beta   90.00
_cell.angle_gamma   90.00
#
_symmetry.space_group_name_H-M   'P 1'
#
loop_
_entity.id
_entity.type
_entity.pdbx_description
1 polymer ?
#
loop_
_entity_poly.entity_id
_entity_poly.type
_entity_poly.pdbx_seq_one_letter_code
_entity_poly.pdbx_strand_id
1 'polypeptide(L)'
;MTARTKMAADILDNEELLESMDVYDIFVRYSGLHVFRAVEPALIQKYVRRACNPRFSEDIYHRCVLSNLEGLGSRSHLAMALFEQEQANST
;
A
#
# COMPACT_ATOMS: atom_id res chain seq x y z
N MET A 1 16.30 -2.12 -12.36
CA MET A 1 16.13 -0.65 -12.42
C MET A 1 15.17 -0.21 -13.53
N THR A 2 15.27 -0.79 -14.73
CA THR A 2 14.46 -0.44 -15.92
C THR A 2 12.92 -0.46 -15.71
N ALA A 3 12.39 -1.48 -15.03
CA ALA A 3 10.94 -1.59 -14.78
C ALA A 3 10.41 -0.48 -13.86
N ARG A 4 11.20 -0.05 -12.85
CA ARG A 4 10.83 1.05 -11.95
C ARG A 4 10.82 2.40 -12.66
N THR A 5 11.82 2.66 -13.50
CA THR A 5 11.89 3.89 -14.30
C THR A 5 10.77 3.98 -15.33
N LYS A 6 10.41 2.84 -15.96
CA LYS A 6 9.25 2.78 -16.87
C LYS A 6 7.95 3.10 -16.13
N MET A 7 7.71 2.44 -15.01
CA MET A 7 6.53 2.72 -14.17
C MET A 7 6.48 4.19 -13.73
N ALA A 8 7.61 4.78 -13.32
CA ALA A 8 7.67 6.18 -12.94
C ALA A 8 7.31 7.13 -14.09
N ALA A 9 7.75 6.82 -15.33
CA ALA A 9 7.37 7.60 -16.50
C ALA A 9 5.87 7.46 -16.82
N ASP A 10 5.34 6.23 -16.79
CA ASP A 10 3.93 5.96 -17.09
C ASP A 10 2.98 6.66 -16.08
N ILE A 11 3.41 6.89 -14.84
CA ILE A 11 2.66 7.66 -13.81
C ILE A 11 2.65 9.15 -14.10
N LEU A 12 3.75 9.71 -14.63
CA LEU A 12 3.79 11.12 -14.99
C LEU A 12 2.83 11.45 -16.14
N ASP A 13 2.64 10.49 -17.05
CA ASP A 13 1.70 10.61 -18.17
C ASP A 13 0.24 10.37 -17.74
N ASN A 14 0.03 9.54 -16.73
CA ASN A 14 -1.30 9.26 -16.18
C ASN A 14 -1.25 9.09 -14.65
N GLU A 15 -1.65 10.15 -13.94
CA GLU A 15 -1.66 10.20 -12.48
C GLU A 15 -2.63 9.21 -11.81
N GLU A 16 -3.58 8.61 -12.54
CA GLU A 16 -4.53 7.60 -12.01
C GLU A 16 -4.12 6.15 -12.30
N LEU A 17 -2.98 5.95 -12.97
CA LEU A 17 -2.60 4.64 -13.48
C LEU A 17 -2.37 3.60 -12.39
N LEU A 18 -1.70 3.97 -11.29
CA LEU A 18 -1.46 3.06 -10.18
C LEU A 18 -2.72 2.85 -9.36
N GLU A 19 -3.53 3.88 -9.23
CA GLU A 19 -4.77 3.92 -8.48
C GLU A 19 -5.89 3.14 -9.15
N SER A 20 -5.73 2.70 -10.40
CA SER A 20 -6.69 1.82 -11.09
C SER A 20 -6.27 0.36 -11.11
N MET A 21 -4.98 0.06 -10.89
CA MET A 21 -4.43 -1.29 -10.99
C MET A 21 -4.39 -2.00 -9.64
N ASP A 22 -4.60 -3.31 -9.65
CA ASP A 22 -4.30 -4.15 -8.49
C ASP A 22 -2.84 -4.64 -8.50
N VAL A 23 -2.44 -5.38 -7.45
CA VAL A 23 -1.08 -5.90 -7.32
C VAL A 23 -0.73 -6.90 -8.45
N TYR A 24 -1.71 -7.67 -8.92
CA TYR A 24 -1.55 -8.62 -10.00
C TYR A 24 -1.37 -7.91 -11.35
N ASP A 25 -2.18 -6.89 -11.63
CA ASP A 25 -2.09 -6.05 -12.82
C ASP A 25 -0.72 -5.37 -12.90
N ILE A 26 -0.23 -4.85 -11.76
CA ILE A 26 1.10 -4.24 -11.67
C ILE A 26 2.18 -5.27 -12.02
N PHE A 27 2.06 -6.48 -11.49
CA PHE A 27 3.00 -7.56 -11.77
C PHE A 27 2.98 -7.97 -13.26
N VAL A 28 1.79 -8.09 -13.86
CA VAL A 28 1.66 -8.44 -15.29
C VAL A 28 2.22 -7.34 -16.18
N ARG A 29 1.87 -6.07 -15.91
CA ARG A 29 2.26 -4.92 -16.74
C ARG A 29 3.73 -4.55 -16.59
N TYR A 30 4.29 -4.76 -15.41
CA TYR A 30 5.68 -4.46 -15.07
C TYR A 30 6.39 -5.71 -14.55
N SER A 31 6.39 -6.79 -15.34
CA SER A 31 6.93 -8.11 -14.99
C SER A 31 8.38 -8.14 -14.49
N GLY A 32 9.17 -7.09 -14.75
CA GLY A 32 10.49 -6.89 -14.15
C GLY A 32 10.47 -6.39 -12.69
N LEU A 33 9.30 -6.14 -12.09
CA LEU A 33 9.12 -5.86 -10.67
C LEU A 33 8.91 -7.15 -9.90
N HIS A 34 9.85 -7.47 -9.03
CA HIS A 34 9.64 -8.51 -8.02
C HIS A 34 8.72 -7.95 -6.93
N VAL A 35 7.47 -8.39 -6.92
CA VAL A 35 6.52 -8.11 -5.84
C VAL A 35 6.67 -9.19 -4.78
N PHE A 36 7.39 -8.90 -3.71
CA PHE A 36 7.41 -9.76 -2.54
C PHE A 36 6.10 -9.57 -1.78
N ARG A 37 5.16 -10.48 -1.97
CA ARG A 37 4.00 -10.62 -1.08
C ARG A 37 4.56 -11.20 0.21
N ALA A 38 4.86 -10.37 1.21
CA ALA A 38 5.15 -10.97 2.50
C ALA A 38 3.87 -11.65 3.02
N VAL A 39 4.09 -12.76 3.68
CA VAL A 39 3.05 -13.73 4.01
C VAL A 39 2.20 -13.23 5.19
N GLU A 40 2.63 -12.15 5.84
CA GLU A 40 2.07 -11.65 7.08
C GLU A 40 1.73 -10.14 6.96
N PRO A 41 0.43 -9.77 6.96
CA PRO A 41 -0.03 -8.39 6.79
C PRO A 41 0.56 -7.42 7.82
N ALA A 42 0.80 -7.90 9.05
CA ALA A 42 1.38 -7.13 10.14
C ALA A 42 2.84 -6.71 9.88
N LEU A 43 3.57 -7.40 9.00
CA LEU A 43 5.01 -7.17 8.75
C LEU A 43 5.30 -6.23 7.56
N ILE A 44 4.30 -5.89 6.73
CA ILE A 44 4.54 -5.20 5.45
C ILE A 44 3.97 -3.80 5.42
N GLN A 45 2.79 -3.61 6.00
CA GLN A 45 2.00 -2.44 5.66
C GLN A 45 2.31 -1.31 6.63
N LYS A 46 3.41 -0.60 6.36
CA LYS A 46 3.65 0.71 6.99
C LYS A 46 2.50 1.63 6.62
N TYR A 47 1.68 2.02 7.60
CA TYR A 47 0.70 3.06 7.39
C TYR A 47 1.41 4.34 6.95
N VAL A 48 0.98 4.89 5.82
CA VAL A 48 1.32 6.25 5.40
C VAL A 48 0.01 6.91 5.05
N ARG A 49 -0.37 7.95 5.79
CA ARG A 49 -1.52 8.78 5.45
C ARG A 49 -1.27 9.39 4.08
N ARG A 50 -2.14 9.11 3.11
CA ARG A 50 -2.03 9.62 1.75
C ARG A 50 -3.00 10.78 1.55
N ALA A 51 -2.61 11.79 0.78
CA ALA A 51 -3.53 12.82 0.32
C ALA A 51 -4.41 12.22 -0.78
N CYS A 52 -5.71 12.10 -0.54
CA CYS A 52 -6.65 11.64 -1.56
C CYS A 52 -7.00 12.82 -2.49
N ASN A 53 -6.78 12.65 -3.80
CA ASN A 53 -7.05 13.69 -4.78
C ASN A 53 -8.54 13.66 -5.17
N PRO A 54 -9.34 14.72 -4.90
CA PRO A 54 -10.76 14.75 -5.24
C PRO A 54 -11.03 14.89 -6.74
N ARG A 55 -9.99 15.08 -7.57
CA ARG A 55 -10.12 15.13 -9.03
C ARG A 55 -10.21 13.74 -9.68
N PHE A 56 -9.85 12.69 -8.93
CA PHE A 56 -9.91 11.32 -9.44
C PHE A 56 -11.35 10.80 -9.49
N SER A 57 -11.55 9.69 -10.22
CA SER A 57 -12.85 9.01 -10.26
C SER A 57 -13.36 8.66 -8.85
N GLU A 58 -14.69 8.63 -8.70
CA GLU A 58 -15.37 8.42 -7.42
C GLU A 58 -14.89 7.14 -6.72
N ASP A 59 -14.80 6.03 -7.47
CA ASP A 59 -14.32 4.75 -6.95
C ASP A 59 -12.89 4.82 -6.41
N ILE A 60 -11.99 5.50 -7.14
CA ILE A 60 -10.59 5.67 -6.74
C ILE A 60 -10.49 6.55 -5.49
N TYR A 61 -11.23 7.65 -5.46
CA TYR A 61 -11.27 8.55 -4.32
C TYR A 61 -11.79 7.85 -3.06
N HIS A 62 -12.92 7.14 -3.18
CA HIS A 62 -13.49 6.37 -2.07
C HIS A 62 -12.54 5.29 -1.56
N ARG A 63 -11.86 4.58 -2.46
CA ARG A 63 -10.86 3.56 -2.09
C ARG A 63 -9.70 4.16 -1.30
N CYS A 64 -9.21 5.35 -1.69
CA CYS A 64 -8.18 6.06 -0.94
C CYS A 64 -8.66 6.47 0.46
N VAL A 65 -9.88 7.01 0.58
CA VAL A 65 -10.48 7.41 1.86
C VAL A 65 -10.66 6.20 2.78
N LEU A 66 -11.20 5.10 2.27
CA LEU A 66 -11.37 3.86 3.02
C LEU A 66 -10.01 3.31 3.50
N SER A 67 -9.00 3.28 2.63
CA SER A 67 -7.65 2.84 3.01
C SER A 67 -7.03 3.72 4.12
N ASN A 68 -7.29 5.03 4.10
CA ASN A 68 -6.87 5.93 5.17
C ASN A 68 -7.62 5.67 6.49
N LEU A 69 -8.92 5.33 6.42
CA LEU A 69 -9.77 5.04 7.58
C LEU A 69 -9.47 3.71 8.23
N GLU A 70 -9.13 2.69 7.45
CA GLU A 70 -8.77 1.35 7.94
C GLU A 70 -7.53 1.39 8.85
N GLY A 71 -6.68 2.42 8.75
CA GLY A 71 -5.68 2.74 9.77
C GLY A 71 -4.67 1.62 10.08
N LEU A 72 -4.57 0.63 9.18
CA LEU A 72 -3.75 -0.56 9.36
C LEU A 72 -2.27 -0.16 9.44
N GLY A 73 -1.63 -0.47 10.57
CA GLY A 73 -0.21 -0.15 10.81
C GLY A 73 0.06 1.25 11.39
N SER A 74 -0.93 1.90 12.02
CA SER A 74 -0.72 3.15 12.76
C SER A 74 0.25 2.97 13.94
N ARG A 75 0.79 4.09 14.47
CA ARG A 75 1.65 4.08 15.67
C ARG A 75 0.99 3.36 16.86
N SER A 76 -0.32 3.49 17.03
CA SER A 76 -1.06 2.82 18.10
C SER A 76 -1.22 1.33 17.83
N HIS A 77 -1.49 0.92 16.58
CA HIS A 77 -1.55 -0.50 16.21
C HIS A 77 -0.19 -1.19 16.40
N LEU A 78 0.91 -0.52 16.04
CA LEU A 78 2.25 -1.05 16.31
C LEU A 78 2.52 -1.16 17.81
N ALA A 79 2.14 -0.16 18.60
CA ALA A 79 2.29 -0.20 20.04
C ALA A 79 1.51 -1.38 20.66
N MET A 80 0.26 -1.59 20.24
CA MET A 80 -0.54 -2.74 20.69
C MET A 80 0.11 -4.08 20.33
N ALA A 81 0.57 -4.25 19.08
CA ALA A 81 1.21 -5.48 18.64
C ALA A 81 2.50 -5.79 19.43
N LEU A 82 3.29 -4.76 19.79
CA LEU A 82 4.48 -4.91 20.63
C LEU A 82 4.11 -5.34 22.06
N PHE A 83 3.08 -4.74 22.66
CA PHE A 83 2.62 -5.11 24.01
C PHE A 83 2.08 -6.56 24.06
N GLU A 84 1.35 -6.99 23.05
CA GLU A 84 0.85 -8.37 22.95
C GLU A 84 2.01 -9.38 22.82
N GLN A 85 3.04 -9.04 22.02
CA GLN A 85 4.24 -9.88 21.88
C GLN A 85 5.04 -9.96 23.18
N GLU A 86 5.20 -8.86 23.92
CA GLU A 86 5.87 -8.86 25.24
C GLU A 86 5.13 -9.76 26.24
N GLN A 87 3.79 -9.73 26.26
CA GLN A 87 3.00 -10.62 27.11
C GLN A 87 3.17 -12.09 26.72
N ALA A 88 3.09 -12.41 25.43
CA ALA A 88 3.25 -13.78 24.93
C ALA A 88 4.64 -14.38 25.21
N ASN A 89 5.69 -13.55 25.24
CA ASN A 89 7.05 -13.98 25.61
C ASN A 89 7.29 -14.09 27.13
N SER A 90 6.35 -13.61 27.95
CA SER A 90 6.45 -13.60 29.42
C SER A 90 5.75 -14.79 30.08
N THR A 91 5.01 -15.60 29.32
CA THR A 91 4.35 -16.85 29.72
C THR A 91 5.06 -18.06 29.15
#